data_AF-A0A7C1PJK5-F1
#
_entry.id   AF-A0A7C1PJK5-F1
#
_cell.length_a   1.000
_cell.length_b   1.000
_cell.length_c   1.000
_cell.angle_alpha   90.00
_cell.angle_beta   90.00
_cell.angle_gamma   90.00
#
_symmetry.space_group_name_H-M   'P 1'
#
loop_
_entity.id
_entity.type
_entity.pdbx_description
1 polymer ?
#
loop_
_entity_poly.entity_id
_entity_poly.type
_entity_poly.pdbx_seq_one_letter_code
_entity_poly.pdbx_strand_id
1 'polypeptide(L)'
;MEWDKEASSRLENVPIFVRRLARSKIEKHAREKGKNVVTVEDVEGAKANFMGTGNDKGNKGVINANPLSLDLNAGDDKFEILKRSDEYEVEDGYPAMYHIDICRGEDVDCPFLIAGIKGLLQKIKNRLKEIEFSKKLINRIEGKILPHQRLKIAIASCPNCCSQPQIRDFGIHVRAKIFVDKDVECNGCGNCLRVCKEGAIRISGLSNKPQEETEENTHTSHSENNRRDVTINYDRCVHCGLCAEVCPTGTIKTEKKCYRVMIGGKLGRHPRFADDLIDFTDESEVIRALDVCVDAILNEKKEKRFGELVRKIGIEEFKRRLRDKEYTTPKRPNNKEVHY
;
A
#
# COMPACT_ATOMS: atom_id res chain seq x y z
N MET A 1 -5.27 5.98 -39.42
CA MET A 1 -4.50 4.76 -39.71
C MET A 1 -5.50 3.69 -40.05
N GLU A 2 -5.34 3.03 -41.19
CA GLU A 2 -6.28 1.99 -41.61
C GLU A 2 -5.97 0.69 -40.88
N TRP A 3 -6.99 -0.14 -40.68
CA TRP A 3 -6.86 -1.41 -39.99
C TRP A 3 -7.27 -2.52 -40.94
N ASP A 4 -6.48 -3.57 -40.98
CA ASP A 4 -6.90 -4.81 -41.62
C ASP A 4 -8.13 -5.39 -40.89
N LYS A 5 -8.98 -6.11 -41.64
CA LYS A 5 -10.21 -6.71 -41.12
C LYS A 5 -9.91 -7.69 -39.98
N GLU A 6 -8.84 -8.46 -40.12
CA GLU A 6 -8.42 -9.45 -39.12
C GLU A 6 -7.79 -8.79 -37.87
N ALA A 7 -7.07 -7.68 -38.04
CA ALA A 7 -6.55 -6.89 -36.93
C ALA A 7 -7.66 -6.20 -36.12
N SER A 8 -8.71 -5.72 -36.81
CA SER A 8 -9.88 -5.10 -36.18
C SER A 8 -10.67 -6.09 -35.32
N SER A 9 -10.89 -7.31 -35.82
CA SER A 9 -11.56 -8.37 -35.06
C SER A 9 -10.78 -8.75 -33.79
N ARG A 10 -9.43 -8.79 -33.85
CA ARG A 10 -8.61 -9.02 -32.65
C ARG A 10 -8.73 -7.90 -31.62
N LEU A 11 -8.93 -6.64 -32.05
CA LEU A 11 -9.16 -5.51 -31.15
C LEU A 11 -10.55 -5.58 -30.48
N GLU A 12 -11.55 -6.15 -31.12
CA GLU A 12 -12.90 -6.31 -30.55
C GLU A 12 -12.91 -7.29 -29.38
N ASN A 13 -12.05 -8.32 -29.42
CA ASN A 13 -11.86 -9.29 -28.31
C ASN A 13 -11.18 -8.66 -27.07
N VAL A 14 -10.65 -7.44 -27.18
CA VAL A 14 -10.09 -6.71 -26.03
C VAL A 14 -11.23 -6.09 -25.21
N PRO A 15 -11.23 -6.22 -23.87
CA PRO A 15 -12.26 -5.63 -23.02
C PRO A 15 -12.44 -4.13 -23.26
N ILE A 16 -13.70 -3.67 -23.22
CA ILE A 16 -14.11 -2.32 -23.65
C ILE A 16 -13.29 -1.21 -22.96
N PHE A 17 -13.02 -1.37 -21.66
CA PHE A 17 -12.31 -0.37 -20.86
C PHE A 17 -10.82 -0.19 -21.21
N VAL A 18 -10.18 -1.19 -21.85
CA VAL A 18 -8.77 -1.10 -22.31
C VAL A 18 -8.64 -0.97 -23.83
N ARG A 19 -9.73 -1.15 -24.59
CA ARG A 19 -9.72 -1.16 -26.06
C ARG A 19 -9.15 0.13 -26.66
N ARG A 20 -9.48 1.29 -26.08
CA ARG A 20 -8.93 2.60 -26.49
C ARG A 20 -7.41 2.68 -26.30
N LEU A 21 -6.91 2.15 -25.18
CA LEU A 21 -5.48 2.13 -24.87
C LEU A 21 -4.73 1.15 -25.78
N ALA A 22 -5.29 -0.04 -25.98
CA ALA A 22 -4.75 -1.06 -26.89
C ALA A 22 -4.64 -0.52 -28.32
N ARG A 23 -5.70 0.11 -28.83
CA ARG A 23 -5.72 0.73 -30.16
C ARG A 23 -4.60 1.76 -30.33
N SER A 24 -4.47 2.68 -29.38
CA SER A 24 -3.44 3.73 -29.42
C SER A 24 -2.02 3.16 -29.45
N LYS A 25 -1.74 2.12 -28.65
CA LYS A 25 -0.42 1.48 -28.63
C LYS A 25 -0.11 0.69 -29.90
N ILE A 26 -1.10 -0.04 -30.44
CA ILE A 26 -0.93 -0.80 -31.68
C ILE A 26 -0.68 0.16 -32.86
N GLU A 27 -1.43 1.26 -32.94
CA GLU A 27 -1.22 2.29 -33.97
C GLU A 27 0.15 2.98 -33.83
N LYS A 28 0.62 3.18 -32.60
CA LYS A 28 1.98 3.70 -32.34
C LYS A 28 3.06 2.74 -32.83
N HIS A 29 2.93 1.44 -32.51
CA HIS A 29 3.87 0.39 -32.93
C HIS A 29 3.92 0.24 -34.46
N ALA A 30 2.77 0.30 -35.13
CA ALA A 30 2.71 0.30 -36.59
C ALA A 30 3.37 1.55 -37.20
N ARG A 31 3.18 2.73 -36.58
CA ARG A 31 3.78 4.00 -37.03
C ARG A 31 5.30 4.01 -36.87
N GLU A 32 5.81 3.45 -35.76
CA GLU A 32 7.25 3.30 -35.53
C GLU A 32 7.91 2.38 -36.58
N LYS A 33 7.15 1.42 -37.13
CA LYS A 33 7.57 0.59 -38.27
C LYS A 33 7.31 1.22 -39.64
N GLY A 34 6.86 2.48 -39.69
CA GLY A 34 6.58 3.20 -40.94
C GLY A 34 5.36 2.69 -41.72
N LYS A 35 4.47 1.89 -41.09
CA LYS A 35 3.27 1.35 -41.74
C LYS A 35 2.09 2.31 -41.59
N ASN A 36 1.28 2.43 -42.65
CA ASN A 36 0.03 3.20 -42.66
C ASN A 36 -1.23 2.34 -42.42
N VAL A 37 -1.07 1.02 -42.45
CA VAL A 37 -2.10 0.02 -42.20
C VAL A 37 -1.65 -0.89 -41.05
N VAL A 38 -2.52 -1.11 -40.07
CA VAL A 38 -2.29 -2.03 -38.95
C VAL A 38 -2.56 -3.47 -39.40
N THR A 39 -1.55 -4.33 -39.28
CA THR A 39 -1.63 -5.76 -39.58
C THR A 39 -1.72 -6.60 -38.32
N VAL A 40 -2.08 -7.88 -38.45
CA VAL A 40 -2.12 -8.84 -37.35
C VAL A 40 -0.80 -8.93 -36.59
N GLU A 41 0.33 -8.89 -37.30
CA GLU A 41 1.68 -8.93 -36.72
C GLU A 41 1.95 -7.73 -35.80
N ASP A 42 1.36 -6.57 -36.09
CA ASP A 42 1.54 -5.37 -35.27
C ASP A 42 0.71 -5.48 -33.97
N VAL A 43 -0.46 -6.13 -34.02
CA VAL A 43 -1.27 -6.46 -32.84
C VAL A 43 -0.53 -7.45 -31.94
N GLU A 44 0.06 -8.50 -32.50
CA GLU A 44 0.80 -9.52 -31.75
C GLU A 44 2.13 -8.98 -31.19
N GLY A 45 2.85 -8.18 -31.97
CA GLY A 45 4.07 -7.50 -31.51
C GLY A 45 3.79 -6.52 -30.37
N ALA A 46 2.68 -5.77 -30.44
CA ALA A 46 2.26 -4.90 -29.34
C ALA A 46 1.82 -5.69 -28.09
N LYS A 47 1.19 -6.87 -28.28
CA LYS A 47 0.82 -7.78 -27.18
C LYS A 47 2.06 -8.35 -26.48
N ALA A 48 3.10 -8.73 -27.21
CA ALA A 48 4.36 -9.22 -26.63
C ALA A 48 5.05 -8.15 -25.78
N ASN A 49 5.08 -6.90 -26.28
CA ASN A 49 5.62 -5.76 -25.53
C ASN A 49 4.76 -5.37 -24.31
N PHE A 50 3.46 -5.70 -24.33
CA PHE A 50 2.55 -5.45 -23.21
C PHE A 50 2.55 -6.59 -22.17
N MET A 51 2.75 -7.83 -22.58
CA MET A 51 2.73 -9.03 -21.74
C MET A 51 4.11 -9.49 -21.24
N GLY A 52 5.17 -8.68 -21.43
CA GLY A 52 6.42 -8.78 -20.69
C GLY A 52 7.04 -10.18 -20.61
N THR A 53 7.07 -10.93 -21.72
CA THR A 53 7.65 -12.28 -21.77
C THR A 53 8.58 -12.42 -22.97
N GLY A 54 9.77 -11.85 -22.84
CA GLY A 54 10.95 -12.34 -23.53
C GLY A 54 11.49 -13.55 -22.76
N ASN A 55 11.31 -14.73 -23.33
CA ASN A 55 11.94 -15.98 -22.88
C ASN A 55 13.43 -15.96 -23.24
N ASP A 56 14.22 -15.14 -22.54
CA ASP A 56 15.69 -15.21 -22.57
C ASP A 56 16.17 -15.91 -21.29
N LYS A 57 16.15 -17.24 -21.33
CA LYS A 57 17.05 -18.04 -20.47
C LYS A 57 18.46 -17.91 -21.02
N GLY A 58 19.04 -16.72 -20.85
CA GLY A 58 20.48 -16.53 -20.91
C GLY A 58 21.10 -17.35 -19.79
N ASN A 59 21.94 -18.30 -20.18
CA ASN A 59 22.71 -19.21 -19.36
C ASN A 59 23.63 -18.44 -18.39
N LYS A 60 23.09 -17.87 -17.30
CA LYS A 60 23.88 -17.43 -16.16
C LYS A 60 24.15 -18.69 -15.34
N GLY A 61 25.36 -19.22 -15.50
CA GLY A 61 25.82 -20.41 -14.80
C GLY A 61 25.40 -20.38 -13.34
N VAL A 62 24.88 -21.51 -12.87
CA VAL A 62 24.70 -21.78 -11.46
C VAL A 62 26.07 -21.60 -10.82
N ILE A 63 26.27 -20.48 -10.12
CA ILE A 63 27.37 -20.39 -9.18
C ILE A 63 27.02 -21.43 -8.13
N ASN A 64 27.69 -22.58 -8.18
CA ASN A 64 27.70 -23.57 -7.11
C ASN A 64 28.42 -22.94 -5.91
N ALA A 65 27.79 -21.93 -5.30
CA ALA A 65 28.16 -21.48 -3.98
C ALA A 65 27.62 -22.54 -3.03
N ASN A 66 28.53 -23.30 -2.44
CA ASN A 66 28.22 -24.23 -1.37
C ASN A 66 27.39 -23.46 -0.31
N PRO A 67 26.17 -23.91 0.07
CA PRO A 67 25.28 -23.13 0.95
C PRO A 67 25.85 -22.90 2.36
N LEU A 68 26.97 -23.56 2.67
CA LEU A 68 27.69 -23.56 3.93
C LEU A 68 29.11 -22.96 3.84
N SER A 69 29.58 -22.53 2.66
CA SER A 69 30.84 -21.79 2.58
C SER A 69 30.58 -20.31 2.86
N LEU A 70 30.45 -19.97 4.15
CA LEU A 70 30.90 -18.66 4.60
C LEU A 70 32.41 -18.66 4.37
N ASP A 71 32.84 -18.22 3.19
CA ASP A 71 34.26 -18.04 2.89
C ASP A 71 34.88 -17.20 4.01
N LEU A 72 35.75 -17.84 4.79
CA LEU A 72 36.47 -17.26 5.93
C LEU A 72 37.52 -16.22 5.48
N ASN A 73 37.56 -15.91 4.17
CA ASN A 73 38.44 -14.93 3.55
C ASN A 73 37.64 -13.82 2.84
N ALA A 74 36.57 -13.35 3.46
CA ALA A 74 35.91 -12.12 3.03
C ALA A 74 36.58 -10.94 3.72
N GLY A 75 37.17 -10.01 2.95
CA GLY A 75 37.67 -8.75 3.47
C GLY A 75 36.62 -8.03 4.32
N ASP A 76 37.10 -7.22 5.27
CA ASP A 76 36.40 -6.55 6.38
C ASP A 76 35.24 -5.59 6.01
N ASP A 77 34.64 -5.70 4.83
CA ASP A 77 33.51 -4.88 4.42
C ASP A 77 32.18 -5.47 4.92
N LYS A 78 31.70 -4.89 6.02
CA LYS A 78 30.40 -5.18 6.65
C LYS A 78 29.20 -5.12 5.67
N PHE A 79 29.34 -4.41 4.55
CA PHE A 79 28.27 -4.10 3.60
C PHE A 79 28.27 -4.95 2.32
N GLU A 80 29.23 -5.87 2.18
CA GLU A 80 29.47 -6.64 0.94
C GLU A 80 28.20 -7.29 0.37
N ILE A 81 27.36 -7.89 1.22
CA ILE A 81 26.12 -8.57 0.80
C ILE A 81 25.09 -7.57 0.26
N LEU A 82 25.00 -6.38 0.86
CA LEU A 82 24.05 -5.35 0.43
C LEU A 82 24.48 -4.72 -0.90
N LYS A 83 25.78 -4.51 -1.12
CA LYS A 83 26.33 -3.94 -2.36
C LYS A 83 26.04 -4.81 -3.59
N ARG A 84 25.79 -6.11 -3.41
CA ARG A 84 25.41 -7.04 -4.50
C ARG A 84 23.95 -6.90 -4.92
N SER A 85 23.14 -6.11 -4.21
CA SER A 85 21.74 -5.88 -4.55
C SER A 85 21.56 -4.59 -5.33
N ASP A 86 20.68 -4.61 -6.33
CA ASP A 86 20.29 -3.42 -7.11
C ASP A 86 19.50 -2.40 -6.27
N GLU A 87 19.16 -2.74 -5.02
CA GLU A 87 18.43 -1.91 -4.04
C GLU A 87 19.37 -1.23 -3.02
N TYR A 88 20.66 -1.12 -3.35
CA TYR A 88 21.67 -0.43 -2.53
C TYR A 88 21.57 1.08 -2.72
N GLU A 89 20.89 1.75 -1.78
CA GLU A 89 20.89 3.21 -1.69
C GLU A 89 21.91 3.65 -0.62
N VAL A 90 22.71 4.66 -0.94
CA VAL A 90 23.67 5.26 0.01
C VAL A 90 23.05 6.50 0.63
N GLU A 91 23.09 6.56 1.96
CA GLU A 91 22.69 7.70 2.78
C GLU A 91 23.86 8.09 3.69
N ASP A 92 24.41 9.29 3.49
CA ASP A 92 25.51 9.85 4.29
C ASP A 92 26.74 8.92 4.43
N GLY A 93 27.07 8.19 3.37
CA GLY A 93 28.19 7.25 3.32
C GLY A 93 27.88 5.85 3.85
N TYR A 94 26.65 5.58 4.29
CA TYR A 94 26.20 4.27 4.77
C TYR A 94 25.09 3.69 3.87
N PRO A 95 24.91 2.36 3.81
CA PRO A 95 23.70 1.79 3.21
C PRO A 95 22.44 2.25 3.94
N ALA A 96 21.41 2.60 3.18
CA ALA A 96 20.08 2.85 3.70
C ALA A 96 19.54 1.56 4.35
N MET A 97 19.37 1.59 5.67
CA MET A 97 18.87 0.44 6.43
C MET A 97 17.35 0.31 6.40
N TYR A 98 16.72 0.96 5.45
CA TYR A 98 15.29 0.90 5.21
C TYR A 98 15.04 0.79 3.70
N HIS A 99 13.81 0.39 3.36
CA HIS A 99 13.32 0.34 1.99
C HIS A 99 11.88 0.83 2.00
N ILE A 100 11.52 1.75 1.11
CA ILE A 100 10.18 2.35 1.07
C ILE A 100 9.52 2.07 -0.27
N ASP A 101 8.47 1.26 -0.24
CA ASP A 101 7.62 0.97 -1.39
C ASP A 101 6.44 1.94 -1.44
N ILE A 102 6.23 2.61 -2.58
CA ILE A 102 5.06 3.49 -2.78
C ILE A 102 4.21 3.01 -3.96
N CYS A 103 2.90 3.25 -3.88
CA CYS A 103 2.05 3.07 -5.05
C CYS A 103 2.24 4.23 -6.03
N ARG A 104 2.07 3.97 -7.33
CA ARG A 104 2.20 4.98 -8.40
C ARG A 104 0.90 5.76 -8.64
N GLY A 105 -0.01 5.79 -7.66
CA GLY A 105 -1.35 6.35 -7.83
C GLY A 105 -1.34 7.83 -8.24
N GLU A 106 -0.43 8.60 -7.65
CA GLU A 106 -0.24 10.03 -7.91
C GLU A 106 0.46 10.31 -9.27
N ASP A 107 1.23 9.35 -9.79
CA ASP A 107 1.97 9.51 -11.05
C ASP A 107 1.12 9.18 -12.28
N VAL A 108 0.06 8.38 -12.10
CA VAL A 108 -0.78 7.86 -13.18
C VAL A 108 -2.23 8.35 -13.11
N ASP A 109 -2.51 9.31 -12.23
CA ASP A 109 -3.86 9.83 -11.96
C ASP A 109 -4.87 8.70 -11.72
N CYS A 110 -4.55 7.81 -10.79
CA CYS A 110 -5.37 6.65 -10.49
C CYS A 110 -6.78 7.07 -10.04
N PRO A 111 -7.86 6.45 -10.56
CA PRO A 111 -9.24 6.82 -10.20
C PRO A 111 -9.59 6.53 -8.73
N PHE A 112 -8.76 5.75 -8.02
CA PHE A 112 -8.94 5.47 -6.59
C PHE A 112 -8.04 6.34 -5.71
N LEU A 113 -7.31 7.31 -6.28
CA LEU A 113 -6.41 8.19 -5.53
C LEU A 113 -7.21 9.04 -4.53
N ILE A 114 -6.99 8.82 -3.22
CA ILE A 114 -7.58 9.68 -2.18
C ILE A 114 -6.68 10.90 -1.95
N ALA A 115 -5.38 10.71 -1.75
CA ALA A 115 -4.41 11.78 -1.60
C ALA A 115 -3.04 11.41 -2.17
N GLY A 116 -2.30 12.41 -2.64
CA GLY A 116 -0.87 12.27 -2.94
C GLY A 116 -0.08 11.92 -1.68
N ILE A 117 0.99 11.16 -1.84
CA ILE A 117 1.79 10.63 -0.73
C ILE A 117 3.27 11.06 -0.81
N LYS A 118 3.68 11.76 -1.87
CA LYS A 118 5.05 12.25 -2.04
C LYS A 118 5.51 13.15 -0.90
N GLY A 119 4.61 14.01 -0.39
CA GLY A 119 4.89 14.87 0.77
C GLY A 119 5.22 14.06 2.03
N LEU A 120 4.38 13.06 2.35
CA LEU A 120 4.60 12.17 3.49
C LEU A 120 5.87 11.33 3.32
N LEU A 121 6.13 10.81 2.11
CA LEU A 121 7.35 10.08 1.79
C LEU A 121 8.60 10.89 2.14
N GLN A 122 8.64 12.16 1.73
CA GLN A 122 9.78 13.02 2.01
C GLN A 122 9.93 13.30 3.51
N LYS A 123 8.82 13.52 4.23
CA LYS A 123 8.85 13.69 5.69
C LYS A 123 9.40 12.46 6.41
N ILE A 124 9.01 11.25 5.99
CA ILE A 124 9.53 10.00 6.54
C ILE A 124 11.04 9.86 6.26
N LYS A 125 11.48 10.11 5.02
CA LYS A 125 12.90 10.08 4.67
C LYS A 125 13.71 11.08 5.49
N ASN A 126 13.24 12.32 5.59
CA ASN A 126 13.90 13.35 6.39
C ASN A 126 13.97 12.94 7.87
N ARG A 127 12.89 12.40 8.43
CA ARG A 127 12.87 11.95 9.81
C ARG A 127 13.89 10.85 10.08
N LEU A 128 13.97 9.84 9.20
CA LEU A 128 14.93 8.73 9.32
C LEU A 128 16.39 9.22 9.25
N LYS A 129 16.65 10.24 8.44
CA LYS A 129 17.95 10.93 8.36
C LYS A 129 18.27 11.71 9.62
N GLU A 130 17.35 12.54 10.10
CA GLU A 130 17.51 13.36 11.32
C GLU A 130 17.86 12.52 12.54
N ILE A 131 17.26 11.34 12.68
CA ILE A 131 17.54 10.43 13.80
C ILE A 131 18.77 9.55 13.57
N GLU A 132 19.47 9.70 12.44
CA GLU A 132 20.60 8.87 11.99
C GLU A 132 20.26 7.36 12.04
N PHE A 133 19.05 6.98 11.59
CA PHE A 133 18.54 5.62 11.77
C PHE A 133 19.49 4.55 11.20
N SER A 134 19.94 4.75 9.95
CA SER A 134 20.80 3.80 9.25
C SER A 134 22.10 3.58 10.01
N LYS A 135 22.79 4.66 10.41
CA LYS A 135 24.04 4.61 11.18
C LYS A 135 23.85 3.92 12.53
N LYS A 136 22.81 4.26 13.28
CA LYS A 136 22.52 3.64 14.59
C LYS A 136 22.22 2.14 14.45
N LEU A 137 21.45 1.74 13.45
CA LEU A 137 21.14 0.32 13.24
C LEU A 137 22.38 -0.48 12.79
N ILE A 138 23.20 0.10 11.91
CA ILE A 138 24.47 -0.51 11.47
C ILE A 138 25.40 -0.75 12.65
N ASN A 139 25.57 0.22 13.55
CA ASN A 139 26.47 0.10 14.71
C ASN A 139 26.03 -0.99 15.68
N ARG A 140 24.74 -1.33 15.72
CA ARG A 140 24.21 -2.39 16.56
C ARG A 140 24.43 -3.79 15.98
N ILE A 141 24.43 -3.95 14.66
CA ILE A 141 24.51 -5.27 14.04
C ILE A 141 25.97 -5.75 14.10
N GLU A 142 26.22 -6.82 14.85
CA GLU A 142 27.50 -7.52 14.81
C GLU A 142 27.57 -8.39 13.54
N GLY A 143 28.71 -8.34 12.83
CA GLY A 143 28.94 -9.08 11.60
C GLY A 143 28.31 -8.47 10.34
N LYS A 144 28.19 -9.27 9.29
CA LYS A 144 27.67 -8.85 7.98
C LYS A 144 26.19 -8.46 8.06
N ILE A 145 25.82 -7.39 7.37
CA ILE A 145 24.44 -6.94 7.31
C ILE A 145 23.67 -7.74 6.26
N LEU A 146 22.51 -8.27 6.68
CA LEU A 146 21.65 -9.07 5.83
C LEU A 146 20.42 -8.27 5.38
N PRO A 147 19.91 -8.48 4.15
CA PRO A 147 18.77 -7.70 3.63
C PRO A 147 17.51 -7.73 4.51
N HIS A 148 17.27 -8.84 5.22
CA HIS A 148 16.10 -8.99 6.10
C HIS A 148 16.19 -8.22 7.41
N GLN A 149 17.30 -7.55 7.68
CA GLN A 149 17.51 -6.67 8.83
C GLN A 149 17.14 -5.20 8.51
N ARG A 150 16.84 -4.90 7.24
CA ARG A 150 16.37 -3.57 6.80
C ARG A 150 14.89 -3.40 7.16
N LEU A 151 14.53 -2.20 7.59
CA LEU A 151 13.13 -1.82 7.85
C LEU A 151 12.36 -1.66 6.53
N LYS A 152 11.29 -2.43 6.34
CA LYS A 152 10.45 -2.32 5.14
C LYS A 152 9.23 -1.46 5.41
N ILE A 153 9.15 -0.33 4.72
CA ILE A 153 8.05 0.63 4.80
C ILE A 153 7.23 0.54 3.51
N ALA A 154 5.92 0.63 3.58
CA ALA A 154 5.09 0.83 2.41
C ALA A 154 4.02 1.90 2.63
N ILE A 155 3.79 2.73 1.60
CA ILE A 155 2.83 3.83 1.63
C ILE A 155 1.89 3.70 0.43
N ALA A 156 0.58 3.71 0.67
CA ALA A 156 -0.43 3.67 -0.37
C ALA A 156 -1.37 4.88 -0.30
N SER A 157 -1.76 5.39 -1.46
CA SER A 157 -2.66 6.55 -1.58
C SER A 157 -4.14 6.21 -1.39
N CYS A 158 -4.49 4.93 -1.17
CA CYS A 158 -5.86 4.48 -0.93
C CYS A 158 -5.91 3.07 -0.30
N PRO A 159 -7.08 2.60 0.17
CA PRO A 159 -7.25 1.27 0.77
C PRO A 159 -7.06 0.09 -0.18
N ASN A 160 -6.97 0.30 -1.50
CA ASN A 160 -6.61 -0.77 -2.44
C ASN A 160 -5.15 -1.22 -2.26
N CYS A 161 -4.31 -0.40 -1.63
CA CYS A 161 -3.03 -0.83 -1.06
C CYS A 161 -2.07 -1.51 -2.06
N CYS A 162 -1.90 -0.95 -3.26
CA CYS A 162 -1.03 -1.55 -4.30
C CYS A 162 0.44 -1.74 -3.88
N SER A 163 0.95 -0.94 -2.93
CA SER A 163 2.30 -1.10 -2.34
C SER A 163 2.37 -2.12 -1.19
N GLN A 164 1.25 -2.80 -0.91
CA GLN A 164 1.14 -3.89 0.05
C GLN A 164 1.49 -3.53 1.52
N PRO A 165 1.03 -2.39 2.07
CA PRO A 165 1.34 -1.98 3.45
C PRO A 165 0.94 -3.01 4.52
N GLN A 166 -0.05 -3.87 4.27
CA GLN A 166 -0.52 -4.87 5.22
C GLN A 166 0.50 -5.99 5.52
N ILE A 167 1.55 -6.12 4.72
CA ILE A 167 2.57 -7.18 4.86
C ILE A 167 3.99 -6.62 5.03
N ARG A 168 4.10 -5.32 5.31
CA ARG A 168 5.38 -4.65 5.59
C ARG A 168 5.57 -4.38 7.08
N ASP A 169 6.81 -4.12 7.46
CA ASP A 169 7.17 -3.82 8.85
C ASP A 169 6.43 -2.56 9.32
N PHE A 170 6.35 -1.52 8.48
CA PHE A 170 5.60 -0.30 8.73
C PHE A 170 4.76 0.07 7.51
N GLY A 171 3.44 -0.11 7.61
CA GLY A 171 2.49 0.10 6.53
C GLY A 171 1.64 1.35 6.76
N ILE A 172 1.48 2.15 5.72
CA ILE A 172 0.61 3.33 5.72
C ILE A 172 -0.33 3.25 4.53
N HIS A 173 -1.60 3.56 4.73
CA HIS A 173 -2.46 3.94 3.61
C HIS A 173 -3.42 5.07 3.94
N VAL A 174 -3.76 5.86 2.92
CA VAL A 174 -4.73 6.95 3.05
C VAL A 174 -6.15 6.38 3.16
N ARG A 175 -6.97 7.02 3.98
CA ARG A 175 -8.41 6.81 4.13
C ARG A 175 -9.14 8.14 3.98
N ALA A 176 -10.35 8.09 3.43
CA ALA A 176 -11.33 9.15 3.48
C ALA A 176 -12.35 8.78 4.56
N LYS A 177 -12.20 9.33 5.77
CA LYS A 177 -13.14 9.05 6.87
C LYS A 177 -14.54 9.49 6.43
N ILE A 178 -15.49 8.56 6.42
CA ILE A 178 -16.84 8.77 5.91
C ILE A 178 -17.83 8.74 7.07
N PHE A 179 -18.91 9.49 6.95
CA PHE A 179 -20.02 9.48 7.90
C PHE A 179 -21.34 9.82 7.20
N VAL A 180 -22.45 9.52 7.88
CA VAL A 180 -23.80 9.92 7.46
C VAL A 180 -24.17 11.21 8.17
N ASP A 181 -24.48 12.24 7.40
CA ASP A 181 -25.05 13.49 7.89
C ASP A 181 -26.56 13.29 8.11
N LYS A 182 -27.00 13.38 9.38
CA LYS A 182 -28.38 13.15 9.77
C LYS A 182 -29.30 14.33 9.44
N ASP A 183 -28.74 15.49 9.13
CA ASP A 183 -29.51 16.69 8.81
C ASP A 183 -29.87 16.75 7.31
N VAL A 184 -29.30 15.85 6.51
CA VAL A 184 -29.49 15.81 5.05
C VAL A 184 -30.28 14.57 4.64
N GLU A 185 -31.48 14.78 4.11
CA GLU A 185 -32.36 13.67 3.73
C GLU A 185 -31.84 12.87 2.53
N CYS A 186 -31.94 11.54 2.64
CA CYS A 186 -31.62 10.64 1.53
C CYS A 186 -32.83 10.49 0.59
N ASN A 187 -32.58 10.61 -0.71
CA ASN A 187 -33.60 10.39 -1.74
C ASN A 187 -33.77 8.92 -2.16
N GLY A 188 -33.00 7.99 -1.58
CA GLY A 188 -33.11 6.56 -1.88
C GLY A 188 -32.59 6.13 -3.26
N CYS A 189 -31.75 6.91 -3.94
CA CYS A 189 -31.26 6.60 -5.30
C CYS A 189 -30.44 5.29 -5.44
N GLY A 190 -29.90 4.76 -4.33
CA GLY A 190 -29.14 3.50 -4.30
C GLY A 190 -27.72 3.54 -4.89
N ASN A 191 -27.19 4.72 -5.27
CA ASN A 191 -25.83 4.83 -5.83
C ASN A 191 -24.74 4.31 -4.88
N CYS A 192 -24.84 4.67 -3.60
CA CYS A 192 -23.91 4.26 -2.56
C CYS A 192 -23.91 2.74 -2.33
N LEU A 193 -25.06 2.07 -2.50
CA LEU A 193 -25.18 0.61 -2.45
C LEU A 193 -24.40 -0.04 -3.61
N ARG A 194 -24.59 0.47 -4.84
CA ARG A 194 -23.94 -0.07 -6.05
C ARG A 194 -22.42 0.09 -6.04
N VAL A 195 -21.90 1.21 -5.53
CA VAL A 195 -20.45 1.49 -5.55
C VAL A 195 -19.69 0.80 -4.41
N CYS A 196 -20.38 0.43 -3.33
CA CYS A 196 -19.74 -0.15 -2.14
C CYS A 196 -19.41 -1.63 -2.34
N LYS A 197 -18.17 -1.92 -2.76
CA LYS A 197 -17.66 -3.29 -2.91
C LYS A 197 -17.68 -4.09 -1.60
N GLU A 198 -17.54 -3.40 -0.47
CA GLU A 198 -17.53 -4.04 0.85
C GLU A 198 -18.93 -4.35 1.36
N GLY A 199 -20.00 -3.93 0.68
CA GLY A 199 -21.38 -4.11 1.15
C GLY A 199 -21.65 -3.47 2.52
N ALA A 200 -20.95 -2.36 2.82
CA ALA A 200 -21.03 -1.67 4.11
C ALA A 200 -22.25 -0.75 4.24
N ILE A 201 -22.91 -0.38 3.13
CA ILE A 201 -24.04 0.57 3.14
C ILE A 201 -25.37 -0.18 3.20
N ARG A 202 -26.32 0.36 3.98
CA ARG A 202 -27.74 -0.06 4.00
C ARG A 202 -28.64 1.16 3.89
N ILE A 203 -29.75 1.02 3.17
CA ILE A 203 -30.82 2.03 3.09
C ILE A 203 -32.14 1.36 3.48
N SER A 204 -32.89 1.97 4.38
CA SER A 204 -34.21 1.46 4.80
C SER A 204 -35.17 1.32 3.61
N GLY A 205 -35.78 0.14 3.50
CA GLY A 205 -36.73 -0.19 2.43
C GLY A 205 -36.10 -0.42 1.05
N LEU A 206 -34.79 -0.69 0.96
CA LEU A 206 -34.08 -1.17 -0.24
C LEU A 206 -33.25 -2.41 0.13
N SER A 207 -33.32 -3.48 -0.66
CA SER A 207 -32.49 -4.68 -0.46
C SER A 207 -31.36 -4.76 -1.47
N ASN A 208 -30.21 -5.30 -1.05
CA ASN A 208 -28.98 -5.45 -1.86
C ASN A 208 -28.98 -6.70 -2.75
N LYS A 209 -30.13 -7.37 -2.94
CA LYS A 209 -30.18 -8.52 -3.85
C LYS A 209 -30.25 -8.00 -5.29
N PRO A 210 -29.43 -8.52 -6.23
CA PRO A 210 -29.76 -8.38 -7.63
C PRO A 210 -31.16 -8.97 -7.83
N GLN A 211 -32.05 -8.23 -8.48
CA GLN A 211 -33.35 -8.74 -8.87
C GLN A 211 -33.12 -9.91 -9.82
N GLU A 212 -33.14 -11.13 -9.31
CA GLU A 212 -33.69 -12.24 -10.09
C GLU A 212 -35.20 -12.00 -10.13
N GLU A 213 -35.73 -11.92 -11.34
CA GLU A 213 -37.14 -11.77 -11.64
C GLU A 213 -37.91 -12.96 -11.07
N THR A 214 -38.37 -12.84 -9.83
CA THR A 214 -39.50 -13.62 -9.35
C THR A 214 -40.51 -12.64 -8.79
N GLU A 215 -41.52 -12.37 -9.62
CA GLU A 215 -42.79 -11.82 -9.21
C GLU A 215 -43.30 -12.64 -8.02
N GLU A 216 -43.39 -12.01 -6.85
CA GLU A 216 -44.47 -12.32 -5.91
C GLU A 216 -44.65 -11.13 -4.97
N ASN A 217 -45.78 -10.46 -5.18
CA ASN A 217 -46.27 -9.35 -4.40
C ASN A 217 -46.45 -9.74 -2.93
N THR A 218 -45.58 -9.26 -2.06
CA THR A 218 -45.93 -9.08 -0.65
C THR A 218 -45.97 -7.60 -0.34
N HIS A 219 -47.20 -7.06 -0.38
CA HIS A 219 -47.55 -5.78 0.22
C HIS A 219 -47.12 -5.76 1.69
N THR A 220 -46.07 -4.99 2.01
CA THR A 220 -45.83 -4.53 3.38
C THR A 220 -46.03 -3.02 3.42
N SER A 221 -47.24 -2.66 3.86
CA SER A 221 -47.60 -1.47 4.65
C SER A 221 -46.76 -0.22 4.44
N HIS A 222 -47.38 0.79 3.81
CA HIS A 222 -46.98 2.19 3.88
C HIS A 222 -46.81 2.62 5.34
N SER A 223 -45.56 2.78 5.79
CA SER A 223 -45.27 3.55 7.00
C SER A 223 -45.22 5.04 6.62
N GLU A 224 -46.04 5.85 7.28
CA GLU A 224 -46.26 7.29 7.09
C GLU A 224 -45.05 8.18 7.48
N ASN A 225 -43.82 7.70 7.29
CA ASN A 225 -42.62 8.51 7.30
C ASN A 225 -41.75 8.10 6.11
N ASN A 226 -41.80 8.88 5.03
CA ASN A 226 -41.11 8.62 3.75
C ASN A 226 -39.58 8.82 3.84
N ARG A 227 -39.03 8.93 5.05
CA ARG A 227 -37.63 9.23 5.32
C ARG A 227 -36.79 7.97 5.18
N ARG A 228 -35.94 7.95 4.16
CA ARG A 228 -34.97 6.87 3.92
C ARG A 228 -33.77 7.06 4.84
N ASP A 229 -33.67 6.21 5.87
CA ASP A 229 -32.49 6.15 6.73
C ASP A 229 -31.35 5.37 6.06
N VAL A 230 -30.14 5.94 6.08
CA VAL A 230 -28.91 5.37 5.50
C VAL A 230 -27.96 5.06 6.64
N THR A 231 -27.45 3.83 6.68
CA THR A 231 -26.49 3.40 7.71
C THR A 231 -25.25 2.80 7.09
N ILE A 232 -24.12 2.94 7.78
CA ILE A 232 -22.81 2.43 7.38
C ILE A 232 -22.35 1.42 8.44
N ASN A 233 -22.08 0.19 8.04
CA ASN A 233 -21.38 -0.78 8.86
C ASN A 233 -19.88 -0.49 8.80
N TYR A 234 -19.32 0.05 9.88
CA TYR A 234 -17.91 0.43 9.94
C TYR A 234 -16.95 -0.76 10.05
N ASP A 235 -17.40 -1.92 10.51
CA ASP A 235 -16.56 -3.13 10.55
C ASP A 235 -16.23 -3.66 9.14
N ARG A 236 -17.10 -3.35 8.16
CA ARG A 236 -16.90 -3.66 6.74
C ARG A 236 -16.30 -2.49 5.96
N CYS A 237 -16.47 -1.26 6.45
CA CYS A 237 -16.06 -0.07 5.71
C CYS A 237 -14.53 0.07 5.70
N VAL A 238 -13.95 0.17 4.50
CA VAL A 238 -12.51 0.45 4.33
C VAL A 238 -12.19 1.94 4.21
N HIS A 239 -13.19 2.83 4.32
CA HIS A 239 -13.04 4.28 4.21
C HIS A 239 -12.43 4.74 2.87
N CYS A 240 -12.92 4.17 1.76
CA CYS A 240 -12.46 4.54 0.40
C CYS A 240 -13.09 5.84 -0.14
N GLY A 241 -14.18 6.34 0.44
CA GLY A 241 -14.82 7.60 0.05
C GLY A 241 -15.79 7.53 -1.14
N LEU A 242 -15.73 6.49 -1.97
CA LEU A 242 -16.52 6.40 -3.22
C LEU A 242 -18.04 6.60 -3.02
N CYS A 243 -18.60 6.09 -1.92
CA CYS A 243 -20.03 6.26 -1.61
C CYS A 243 -20.45 7.71 -1.34
N ALA A 244 -19.55 8.54 -0.82
CA ALA A 244 -19.78 9.97 -0.62
C ALA A 244 -19.73 10.73 -1.95
N GLU A 245 -18.78 10.38 -2.83
CA GLU A 245 -18.62 11.00 -4.16
C GLU A 245 -19.86 10.82 -5.05
N VAL A 246 -20.52 9.65 -4.97
CA VAL A 246 -21.70 9.34 -5.78
C VAL A 246 -23.02 9.73 -5.11
N CYS A 247 -23.00 10.36 -3.92
CA CYS A 247 -24.19 10.72 -3.16
C CYS A 247 -24.75 12.06 -3.65
N PRO A 248 -25.88 12.09 -4.40
CA PRO A 248 -26.38 13.33 -5.00
C PRO A 248 -26.96 14.30 -3.96
N THR A 249 -27.47 13.78 -2.84
CA THR A 249 -28.01 14.59 -1.75
C THR A 249 -26.93 15.10 -0.81
N GLY A 250 -25.74 14.49 -0.82
CA GLY A 250 -24.71 14.75 0.18
C GLY A 250 -25.03 14.17 1.56
N THR A 251 -25.94 13.20 1.67
CA THR A 251 -26.22 12.49 2.94
C THR A 251 -25.00 11.72 3.46
N ILE A 252 -24.18 11.15 2.58
CA ILE A 252 -22.90 10.56 2.96
C ILE A 252 -21.80 11.57 2.63
N LYS A 253 -20.99 11.93 3.63
CA LYS A 253 -19.91 12.92 3.50
C LYS A 253 -18.58 12.31 3.91
N THR A 254 -17.50 12.97 3.49
CA THR A 254 -16.13 12.67 3.93
C THR A 254 -15.61 13.78 4.84
N GLU A 255 -14.92 13.44 5.91
CA GLU A 255 -14.10 14.39 6.68
C GLU A 255 -12.74 14.64 5.96
N LYS A 256 -11.81 15.30 6.66
CA LYS A 256 -10.43 15.45 6.18
C LYS A 256 -9.79 14.08 5.94
N LYS A 257 -8.95 14.04 4.89
CA LYS A 257 -8.15 12.87 4.55
C LYS A 257 -7.24 12.52 5.73
N CYS A 258 -7.11 11.23 6.00
CA CYS A 258 -6.35 10.72 7.12
C CYS A 258 -5.54 9.48 6.71
N TYR A 259 -4.69 9.02 7.59
CA TYR A 259 -3.85 7.84 7.38
C TYR A 259 -4.26 6.73 8.36
N ARG A 260 -4.14 5.48 7.91
CA ARG A 260 -4.08 4.30 8.78
C ARG A 260 -2.63 3.85 8.84
N VAL A 261 -2.13 3.58 10.04
CA VAL A 261 -0.79 3.07 10.30
C VAL A 261 -0.88 1.65 10.84
N MET A 262 -0.14 0.74 10.23
CA MET A 262 -0.09 -0.68 10.55
C MET A 262 1.36 -1.10 10.78
N ILE A 263 1.62 -2.03 11.70
CA ILE A 263 2.98 -2.44 12.04
C ILE A 263 3.15 -3.95 12.18
N GLY A 264 4.36 -4.44 11.90
CA GLY A 264 4.78 -5.80 12.19
C GLY A 264 4.34 -6.85 11.17
N GLY A 265 3.96 -6.43 9.96
CA GLY A 265 3.72 -7.32 8.84
C GLY A 265 5.03 -7.92 8.32
N LYS A 266 5.00 -9.20 7.94
CA LYS A 266 6.16 -9.86 7.33
C LYS A 266 5.75 -10.98 6.40
N LEU A 267 6.56 -11.16 5.37
CA LEU A 267 6.62 -12.38 4.58
C LEU A 267 7.85 -13.21 4.97
N GLY A 268 7.86 -14.48 4.56
CA GLY A 268 8.90 -15.45 4.86
C GLY A 268 8.30 -16.75 5.37
N ARG A 269 9.12 -17.59 6.03
CA ARG A 269 8.72 -18.93 6.51
C ARG A 269 7.44 -18.93 7.34
N HIS A 270 7.24 -17.90 8.16
CA HIS A 270 6.02 -17.70 8.94
C HIS A 270 5.44 -16.31 8.58
N PRO A 271 4.53 -16.23 7.59
CA PRO A 271 3.95 -14.96 7.17
C PRO A 271 2.98 -14.42 8.23
N ARG A 272 2.83 -13.09 8.29
CA ARG A 272 1.96 -12.40 9.24
C ARG A 272 1.50 -11.07 8.64
N PHE A 273 0.22 -10.75 8.80
CA PHE A 273 -0.31 -9.43 8.52
C PHE A 273 0.05 -8.44 9.63
N ALA A 274 0.26 -7.19 9.25
CA ALA A 274 0.50 -6.09 10.16
C ALA A 274 -0.72 -5.85 11.06
N ASP A 275 -0.47 -5.48 12.32
CA ASP A 275 -1.50 -5.09 13.27
C ASP A 275 -1.80 -3.59 13.15
N ASP A 276 -3.04 -3.20 13.42
CA ASP A 276 -3.45 -1.79 13.41
C ASP A 276 -2.88 -1.03 14.60
N LEU A 277 -2.06 -0.01 14.32
CA LEU A 277 -1.53 0.89 15.32
C LEU A 277 -2.44 2.11 15.50
N ILE A 278 -2.86 2.75 14.40
CA ILE A 278 -3.76 3.90 14.39
C ILE A 278 -4.65 3.85 13.15
N ASP A 279 -5.95 4.03 13.32
CA ASP A 279 -6.91 3.95 12.20
C ASP A 279 -7.14 5.27 11.45
N PHE A 280 -7.14 6.39 12.17
CA PHE A 280 -7.42 7.73 11.63
C PHE A 280 -6.43 8.71 12.23
N THR A 281 -5.50 9.18 11.41
CA THR A 281 -4.39 9.99 11.92
C THR A 281 -3.93 11.01 10.89
N ASP A 282 -3.25 12.07 11.34
CA ASP A 282 -2.62 13.06 10.46
C ASP A 282 -1.13 12.74 10.20
N GLU A 283 -0.49 13.50 9.32
CA GLU A 283 0.92 13.26 8.98
C GLU A 283 1.87 13.37 10.17
N SER A 284 1.61 14.28 11.11
CA SER A 284 2.47 14.47 12.28
C SER A 284 2.41 13.25 13.20
N GLU A 285 1.23 12.67 13.33
CA GLU A 285 1.04 11.44 14.09
C GLU A 285 1.67 10.22 13.41
N VAL A 286 1.65 10.14 12.06
CA VAL A 286 2.37 9.10 11.31
C VAL A 286 3.87 9.15 11.63
N ILE A 287 4.45 10.35 11.68
CA ILE A 287 5.85 10.54 12.05
C ILE A 287 6.11 10.12 13.51
N ARG A 288 5.20 10.44 14.45
CA ARG A 288 5.31 9.94 15.83
C ARG A 288 5.24 8.41 15.91
N ALA A 289 4.34 7.79 15.14
CA ALA A 289 4.24 6.33 15.06
C ALA A 289 5.54 5.71 14.54
N LEU A 290 6.17 6.33 13.53
CA LEU A 290 7.48 5.93 13.04
C LEU A 290 8.55 6.03 14.14
N ASP A 291 8.57 7.11 14.90
CA ASP A 291 9.53 7.29 16.00
C ASP A 291 9.39 6.20 17.07
N VAL A 292 8.16 5.86 17.47
CA VAL A 292 7.90 4.77 18.43
C VAL A 292 8.42 3.43 17.89
N CYS A 293 8.24 3.16 16.59
CA CYS A 293 8.72 1.93 15.96
C CYS A 293 10.24 1.89 15.87
N VAL A 294 10.87 3.00 15.45
CA VAL A 294 12.33 3.11 15.36
C VAL A 294 12.95 2.96 16.74
N ASP A 295 12.40 3.60 17.76
CA ASP A 295 12.90 3.46 19.13
C ASP A 295 12.82 2.00 19.62
N ALA A 296 11.70 1.31 19.36
CA ALA A 296 11.59 -0.11 19.68
C ALA A 296 12.64 -0.96 18.95
N ILE A 297 12.89 -0.67 17.66
CA ILE A 297 13.93 -1.34 16.88
C ILE A 297 15.31 -1.07 17.48
N LEU A 298 15.64 0.17 17.81
CA LEU A 298 16.98 0.53 18.28
C LEU A 298 17.27 0.03 19.71
N ASN A 299 16.25 -0.10 20.56
CA ASN A 299 16.41 -0.51 21.96
C ASN A 299 16.33 -2.03 22.20
N GLU A 300 15.73 -2.80 21.29
CA GLU A 300 15.85 -4.26 21.36
C GLU A 300 17.30 -4.68 21.06
N LYS A 301 17.79 -5.80 21.61
CA LYS A 301 19.16 -6.29 21.36
C LYS A 301 19.16 -7.61 20.61
N LYS A 302 18.22 -8.51 20.91
CA LYS A 302 18.22 -9.89 20.42
C LYS A 302 17.46 -10.07 19.12
N GLU A 303 16.27 -9.47 19.02
CA GLU A 303 15.44 -9.62 17.82
C GLU A 303 15.88 -8.64 16.73
N LYS A 304 16.02 -9.15 15.51
CA LYS A 304 16.50 -8.43 14.33
C LYS A 304 15.38 -8.16 13.31
N ARG A 305 14.24 -8.87 13.40
CA ARG A 305 13.08 -8.65 12.53
C ARG A 305 11.96 -7.94 13.27
N PHE A 306 11.49 -6.83 12.71
CA PHE A 306 10.49 -6.00 13.35
C PHE A 306 9.15 -6.71 13.57
N GLY A 307 8.68 -7.51 12.60
CA GLY A 307 7.46 -8.31 12.80
C GLY A 307 7.48 -9.29 13.99
N GLU A 308 8.64 -9.84 14.34
CA GLU A 308 8.77 -10.67 15.56
C GLU A 308 8.85 -9.82 16.83
N LEU A 309 9.49 -8.66 16.74
CA LEU A 309 9.54 -7.69 17.83
C LEU A 309 8.14 -7.22 18.23
N VAL A 310 7.31 -6.86 17.25
CA VAL A 310 5.91 -6.46 17.47
C VAL A 310 5.11 -7.60 18.11
N ARG A 311 5.29 -8.85 17.64
CA ARG A 311 4.63 -10.03 18.23
C ARG A 311 5.03 -10.25 19.69
N LYS A 312 6.30 -10.06 20.02
CA LYS A 312 6.83 -10.27 21.38
C LYS A 312 6.42 -9.17 22.36
N ILE A 313 6.46 -7.91 21.93
CA ILE A 313 6.09 -6.76 22.76
C ILE A 313 4.56 -6.64 22.89
N GLY A 314 3.84 -6.94 21.81
CA GLY A 314 2.38 -6.77 21.72
C GLY A 314 1.99 -5.38 21.22
N ILE A 315 0.97 -5.33 20.36
CA ILE A 315 0.49 -4.07 19.72
C ILE A 315 0.00 -3.03 20.75
N GLU A 316 -0.58 -3.47 21.86
CA GLU A 316 -1.13 -2.57 22.88
C GLU A 316 -0.06 -1.71 23.56
N GLU A 317 1.16 -2.23 23.70
CA GLU A 317 2.29 -1.45 24.23
C GLU A 317 2.75 -0.37 23.25
N PHE A 318 2.74 -0.64 21.93
CA PHE A 318 3.01 0.39 20.92
C PHE A 318 1.94 1.48 20.93
N LYS A 319 0.66 1.09 21.04
CA LYS A 319 -0.45 2.04 21.19
C LYS A 319 -0.32 2.87 22.47
N ARG A 320 0.17 2.28 23.57
CA ARG A 320 0.42 3.00 24.83
C ARG A 320 1.52 4.05 24.66
N ARG A 321 2.69 3.67 24.11
CA ARG A 321 3.81 4.59 23.84
C ARG A 321 3.43 5.76 22.95
N LEU A 322 2.55 5.52 21.99
CA LEU A 322 2.05 6.56 21.10
C LEU A 322 1.14 7.59 21.80
N ARG A 323 0.36 7.15 22.81
CA ARG A 323 -0.52 8.05 23.59
C ARG A 323 0.26 8.90 24.60
N ASP A 324 1.39 8.41 25.09
CA ASP A 324 2.26 9.14 26.01
C ASP A 324 2.93 10.33 25.27
N LYS A 325 2.35 11.52 25.37
CA LYS A 325 2.90 12.76 24.77
C LYS A 325 4.29 13.15 25.31
N GLU A 326 4.71 12.56 26.42
CA GLU A 326 6.06 12.70 26.99
C GLU A 326 7.11 11.76 26.37
N TYR A 327 6.71 10.87 25.45
CA TYR A 327 7.63 10.03 24.68
C TYR A 327 8.41 10.88 23.67
N THR A 328 9.32 11.69 24.19
CA THR A 328 10.39 12.31 23.43
C THR A 328 11.41 11.23 23.09
N THR A 329 11.87 11.22 21.83
CA THR A 329 12.99 10.43 21.28
C THR A 329 14.09 10.14 22.31
N PRO A 330 14.80 8.99 22.18
CA PRO A 330 15.57 8.38 23.26
C PRO A 330 16.50 9.38 23.96
N LYS A 331 16.29 9.55 25.27
CA LYS A 331 17.29 10.18 26.15
C LYS A 331 18.62 9.47 25.92
N ARG A 332 19.69 10.25 25.68
CA ARG A 332 21.08 9.76 25.67
C ARG A 332 21.26 8.80 26.84
N PRO A 333 21.96 7.65 26.67
CA PRO A 333 22.24 6.79 27.81
C PRO A 333 22.96 7.63 28.86
N ASN A 334 22.34 7.77 30.03
CA ASN A 334 23.01 8.31 31.20
C ASN A 334 24.18 7.38 31.48
N ASN A 335 25.41 7.89 31.34
CA ASN A 335 26.56 7.36 32.03
C ASN A 335 26.24 7.42 33.52
N LYS A 336 25.62 6.37 34.05
CA LYS A 336 25.75 6.05 35.47
C LYS A 336 26.82 4.99 35.56
N GLU A 337 27.97 5.49 35.97
CA GLU A 337 29.09 4.80 36.60
C GLU A 337 28.67 3.45 37.18
N VAL A 338 29.24 2.39 36.61
CA VAL A 338 29.37 1.12 37.30
C VAL A 338 30.48 1.32 38.31
N HIS A 339 30.11 1.64 39.54
CA HIS A 339 31.01 1.52 40.68
C HIS A 339 31.08 0.05 41.11
N TYR A 340 32.29 -0.48 40.91
CA TYR A 340 32.90 -1.72 41.44
C TYR A 340 32.35 -3.07 41.01
#